data_AF-A0A6P0N1V7-F1
#
_entry.id   AF-A0A6P0N1V7-F1
#
_cell.length_a   1.000
_cell.length_b   1.000
_cell.length_c   1.000
_cell.angle_alpha   90.00
_cell.angle_beta   90.00
_cell.angle_gamma   90.00
#
_symmetry.space_group_name_H-M   'P 1'
#
loop_
_entity.id
_entity.type
_entity.pdbx_description
1 polymer ?
#
loop_
_entity_poly.entity_id
_entity_poly.type
_entity_poly.pdbx_seq_one_letter_code
_entity_poly.pdbx_strand_id
1 'polypeptide(L)' 'MAQKQKFPHLVGSKWTAKQKTWGWRHFQVVNRKNQGKWVFAEMVASCDPNVRFWLNAKQLKDPGLWQAGWKSLAEIESEE' A
#
# COMPACT_ATOMS: atom_id res chain seq x y z
N MET A 1 -16.61 -0.22 -25.34
CA MET A 1 -15.75 -1.28 -24.77
C MET A 1 -15.23 -0.82 -23.42
N ALA A 2 -15.71 -1.38 -22.31
CA ALA A 2 -15.25 -1.01 -20.98
C ALA A 2 -13.78 -1.44 -20.81
N GLN A 3 -12.85 -0.48 -20.72
CA GLN A 3 -11.44 -0.79 -20.49
C GLN A 3 -11.32 -1.54 -19.16
N LYS A 4 -10.89 -2.81 -19.20
CA LYS A 4 -10.62 -3.63 -18.00
C LYS A 4 -9.72 -2.83 -17.05
N GLN A 5 -10.24 -2.53 -15.86
CA GLN A 5 -9.48 -1.79 -14.85
C GLN A 5 -8.27 -2.62 -14.42
N LYS A 6 -7.07 -2.04 -14.57
CA LYS A 6 -5.85 -2.58 -13.97
C LYS A 6 -5.94 -2.38 -12.45
N PHE A 7 -5.81 -3.49 -11.70
CA PHE A 7 -5.95 -3.58 -10.24
C PHE A 7 -7.33 -3.14 -9.69
N PRO A 8 -8.39 -3.93 -9.90
CA PRO A 8 -9.73 -3.60 -9.44
C PRO A 8 -9.83 -3.51 -7.90
N HIS A 9 -9.07 -4.31 -7.17
CA HIS A 9 -9.08 -4.37 -5.70
C HIS A 9 -7.98 -3.53 -5.02
N LEU A 10 -7.35 -2.60 -5.76
CA LEU A 10 -6.27 -1.78 -5.19
C LEU A 10 -6.79 -0.76 -4.18
N VAL A 11 -7.86 -0.04 -4.54
CA VAL A 11 -8.47 0.94 -3.63
C VAL A 11 -9.19 0.19 -2.51
N GLY A 12 -8.95 0.60 -1.27
CA GLY A 12 -9.43 -0.07 -0.07
C GLY A 12 -8.50 -1.18 0.44
N SER A 13 -7.49 -1.59 -0.32
CA SER A 13 -6.53 -2.60 0.14
C SER A 13 -5.67 -2.06 1.29
N LYS A 14 -5.35 -2.95 2.22
CA LYS A 14 -4.58 -2.69 3.44
C LYS A 14 -3.19 -3.24 3.27
N TRP A 15 -2.20 -2.51 3.75
CA TRP A 15 -0.81 -2.89 3.64
C TRP A 15 -0.05 -2.54 4.91
N THR A 16 0.98 -3.33 5.18
CA THR A 16 1.92 -3.13 6.27
C THR A 16 3.32 -2.92 5.69
N ALA A 17 3.94 -1.79 6.00
CA ALA A 17 5.32 -1.50 5.62
C ALA A 17 6.27 -2.25 6.56
N LYS A 18 7.26 -2.94 6.00
CA LYS A 18 8.32 -3.58 6.79
C LYS A 18 9.16 -2.53 7.52
N GLN A 19 9.57 -1.49 6.80
CA GLN A 19 10.24 -0.33 7.37
C GLN A 19 9.22 0.77 7.71
N LYS A 20 9.37 1.39 8.89
CA LYS A 20 8.51 2.53 9.28
C LYS A 20 8.64 3.63 8.24
N THR A 21 7.54 3.98 7.59
CA THR A 21 7.48 5.08 6.64
C THR A 21 6.78 6.25 7.34
N TRP A 22 7.47 7.39 7.49
CA TRP A 22 6.96 8.52 8.28
C TRP A 22 6.54 8.14 9.71
N GLY A 23 7.24 7.17 10.33
CA GLY A 23 6.92 6.66 11.67
C GLY A 23 5.82 5.62 11.72
N TRP A 24 5.09 5.39 10.63
CA TRP A 24 3.96 4.45 10.56
C TRP A 24 4.29 3.18 9.78
N ARG A 25 3.58 2.08 10.09
CA ARG A 25 3.66 0.81 9.36
C ARG A 25 2.36 0.45 8.67
N HIS A 26 1.21 0.79 9.24
CA HIS A 26 -0.09 0.41 8.68
C HIS A 26 -0.65 1.51 7.77
N PHE A 27 -0.93 1.13 6.54
CA PHE A 27 -1.44 2.03 5.52
C PHE A 27 -2.61 1.40 4.76
N GLN A 28 -3.49 2.25 4.26
CA GLN A 28 -4.59 1.86 3.39
C GLN A 28 -4.49 2.64 2.08
N VAL A 29 -4.78 1.96 0.97
CA VAL A 29 -4.91 2.63 -0.31
C VAL A 29 -6.28 3.32 -0.38
N VAL A 30 -6.30 4.64 -0.48
CA VAL A 30 -7.56 5.40 -0.61
C VAL A 30 -7.86 5.80 -2.05
N ASN A 31 -6.84 5.82 -2.91
CA ASN A 31 -6.98 6.26 -4.28
C ASN A 31 -5.99 5.55 -5.20
N ARG A 32 -6.25 5.61 -6.50
CA ARG A 32 -5.33 5.15 -7.53
C ARG A 32 -5.29 6.13 -8.69
N LYS A 33 -4.12 6.27 -9.29
CA LYS A 33 -3.90 7.13 -10.45
C LYS A 33 -3.15 6.35 -11.52
N ASN A 34 -3.78 6.19 -12.67
CA ASN A 34 -3.15 5.58 -13.83
C ASN A 34 -2.43 6.66 -14.64
N GLN A 35 -1.11 6.54 -14.79
CA GLN A 35 -0.30 7.39 -15.67
C GLN A 35 0.34 6.53 -16.76
N GLY A 36 -0.36 6.41 -17.89
CA GLY A 36 0.07 5.60 -19.03
C GLY A 36 0.25 4.14 -18.66
N LYS A 37 1.49 3.66 -18.62
CA LYS A 37 1.85 2.27 -18.25
C LYS A 37 1.97 2.07 -16.74
N TRP A 38 2.03 3.14 -15.96
CA TRP A 38 2.26 3.10 -14.51
C TRP A 38 0.97 3.30 -13.75
N VAL A 39 0.86 2.63 -12.60
CA VAL A 39 -0.26 2.77 -11.68
C VAL A 39 0.33 3.24 -10.36
N PHE A 40 -0.18 4.35 -9.85
CA PHE A 40 0.17 4.87 -8.54
C PHE A 40 -0.97 4.60 -7.57
N ALA A 41 -0.61 4.23 -6.35
CA ALA A 41 -1.51 4.06 -5.23
C ALA A 41 -1.30 5.21 -4.25
N GLU A 42 -2.37 5.84 -3.80
CA GLU A 42 -2.34 6.81 -2.72
C GLU A 42 -2.52 6.06 -1.40
N MET A 43 -1.49 6.08 -0.57
CA MET A 43 -1.46 5.48 0.75
C MET A 43 -1.79 6.53 1.80
N VAL A 44 -2.57 6.12 2.80
CA VAL A 44 -2.87 6.92 3.98
C VAL A 44 -2.57 6.07 5.20
N ALA A 45 -1.87 6.63 6.19
CA ALA A 45 -1.62 5.90 7.43
C ALA A 45 -2.93 5.66 8.16
N SER A 46 -3.14 4.44 8.65
CA SER A 46 -4.40 4.08 9.31
C SER A 46 -4.59 4.80 10.65
N CYS A 47 -3.48 5.21 11.29
CA CYS A 47 -3.48 5.90 12.58
C CYS A 47 -3.39 7.43 12.46
N ASP A 48 -2.95 7.95 11.31
CA ASP A 48 -2.82 9.39 11.06
C ASP A 48 -3.20 9.73 9.61
N PRO A 49 -4.40 10.28 9.38
CA PRO A 49 -4.87 10.61 8.04
C PRO A 49 -4.07 11.75 7.38
N ASN A 50 -3.22 12.48 8.12
CA ASN A 50 -2.36 13.51 7.55
C ASN A 50 -1.16 12.91 6.81
N VAL A 51 -0.74 11.70 7.18
CA VAL A 51 0.36 11.01 6.50
C VAL A 51 -0.17 10.33 5.26
N ARG A 52 -0.01 11.03 4.13
CA ARG A 52 -0.47 10.60 2.81
C ARG A 52 0.65 10.72 1.80
N PHE A 53 0.80 9.71 0.97
CA PHE A 53 1.80 9.74 -0.10
C PHE A 53 1.39 8.85 -1.26
N TRP A 54 1.97 9.14 -2.42
CA TRP A 54 1.80 8.34 -3.62
C TRP A 54 3.00 7.43 -3.80
N LEU A 55 2.77 6.17 -4.12
CA LEU A 55 3.82 5.25 -4.54
C LEU A 55 3.40 4.48 -5.78
N ASN A 56 4.38 3.91 -6.49
CA ASN A 56 4.08 3.09 -7.66
C ASN A 56 3.51 1.75 -7.18
N ALA A 57 2.32 1.37 -7.61
CA ALA A 57 1.65 0.13 -7.20
C ALA A 57 2.48 -1.13 -7.48
N LYS A 58 3.51 -1.06 -8.34
CA LYS A 58 4.49 -2.13 -8.48
C LYS A 58 5.32 -2.38 -7.22
N GLN A 59 5.62 -1.36 -6.41
CA GLN A 59 6.36 -1.51 -5.14
C GLN A 59 5.57 -2.33 -4.12
N LEU A 60 4.22 -2.29 -4.16
CA LEU A 60 3.38 -3.14 -3.30
C LEU A 60 3.55 -4.64 -3.60
N LYS A 61 4.13 -5.00 -4.75
CA LYS A 61 4.47 -6.38 -5.08
C LYS A 61 5.77 -6.85 -4.44
N ASP A 62 6.57 -5.95 -3.89
CA ASP A 62 7.83 -6.28 -3.25
C ASP A 62 7.60 -6.65 -1.77
N PRO A 63 7.70 -7.94 -1.40
CA PRO A 63 7.50 -8.40 -0.03
C PRO A 63 8.60 -7.94 0.93
N GLY A 64 9.72 -7.40 0.42
CA GLY A 64 10.76 -6.76 1.22
C GLY A 64 10.37 -5.36 1.70
N LEU A 65 9.41 -4.72 1.02
CA LEU A 65 8.94 -3.37 1.37
C LEU A 65 7.54 -3.40 2.00
N TRP A 66 6.64 -4.19 1.42
CA TRP A 66 5.21 -4.17 1.71
C TRP A 66 4.65 -5.58 1.89
N GLN A 67 3.89 -5.75 2.96
CA GLN A 67 3.10 -6.96 3.20
C GLN A 67 1.62 -6.63 3.00
N ALA A 68 0.90 -7.52 2.33
CA ALA A 68 -0.54 -7.38 2.14
C ALA A 68 -1.28 -7.65 3.46
N GLY A 69 -2.30 -6.84 3.74
CA GLY A 69 -3.06 -6.91 4.99
C GLY A 69 -2.42 -6.13 6.14
N TRP A 70 -3.08 -6.18 7.29
CA TRP A 70 -2.53 -5.68 8.54
C TRP A 70 -1.81 -6.82 9.25
N LYS A 71 -0.52 -6.62 9.46
CA LYS A 71 0.32 -7.53 10.24
C LYS A 71 0.57 -6.93 11.61
N SER A 72 0.43 -7.76 12.64
CA SER A 72 0.80 -7.40 14.01
C SER A 72 2.33 -7.34 14.15
N LEU A 73 2.82 -6.69 15.21
CA LEU A 73 4.26 -6.64 15.48
C LEU A 73 4.85 -8.05 15.69
N ALA A 74 4.11 -8.93 16.36
CA ALA A 74 4.52 -10.31 16.59
C ALA A 74 4.66 -11.11 15.28
N GLU A 75 3.75 -10.92 14.32
CA GLU A 75 3.87 -11.56 13.00
C GLU A 75 5.05 -11.01 12.20
N ILE A 76 5.34 -9.71 12.31
CA ILE A 76 6.50 -9.10 11.64
C ILE A 76 7.79 -9.67 12.23
N GLU A 77 7.93 -9.74 13.55
CA GLU A 77 9.10 -10.32 14.22
C GLU A 77 9.26 -11.82 13.95
N SER A 78 8.17 -12.56 13.74
CA SER A 78 8.23 -13.99 13.43
C SER A 78 8.64 -14.29 11.99
N GLU A 79 8.56 -13.30 11.10
CA GLU A 79 8.90 -13.39 9.68
C GLU A 79 10.29 -12.76 9.35
N GLU A 80 11.00 -12.23 10.35
CA GLU A 80 12.39 -11.72 10.26
C GLU A 80 13.47 -12.79 10.46
#